data_AF-A0A8H4XTF0-F1
#
_entry.id   AF-A0A8H4XTF0-F1
#
_cell.length_a   1.000
_cell.length_b   1.000
_cell.length_c   1.000
_cell.angle_alpha   90.00
_cell.angle_beta   90.00
_cell.angle_gamma   90.00
#
_symmetry.space_group_name_H-M   'P 1'
#
loop_
_entity.id
_entity.type
_entity.pdbx_description
1 polymer ?
#
loop_
_entity_poly.entity_id
_entity_poly.type
_entity_poly.pdbx_seq_one_letter_code
_entity_poly.pdbx_strand_id
1 'polypeptide(L)'
;MPHLQWVYDTLSSLWKTWIGSAASTTADTNPGAYSVLYPGGNLRIISINTNMYYKENFWLYEATMETDPSGQLAWLVTELQAAEDAGERVYIIGHMPMGAGDALYDGSNYFDQIVNRYEATIAALFFGHTHKDEFEISYSDYTAQTYSNAVELSYIAPALTPTSGMPAFRVYSVDPETFAILDMTTYIADMINPTYQTAGPTWTKYYSVKEAYGPLVTPLTSASAELTPAFWHNLTEVLSSNQTAFDEYYARKSRGYDVSSCTGTCVTDEICQLRAAQSQYNCVTVKAGINFKRDESQTFVADEVHRDSCQGSPAKSILKALLTKKDVKEEIEKRTSMLAKRKAN
;
A
#
# COMPACT_ATOMS: atom_id res chain seq x y z
N MET A 1 22.51 -6.16 -1.99
CA MET A 1 23.06 -4.82 -2.35
C MET A 1 24.09 -4.34 -1.34
N PRO A 2 25.40 -4.63 -1.51
CA PRO A 2 26.44 -4.30 -0.52
C PRO A 2 26.55 -2.81 -0.16
N HIS A 3 26.20 -1.91 -1.09
CA HIS A 3 26.31 -0.46 -0.91
C HIS A 3 25.28 0.15 0.05
N LEU A 4 24.22 -0.58 0.40
CA LEU A 4 23.18 -0.12 1.33
C LEU A 4 23.29 -0.76 2.72
N GLN A 5 24.27 -1.65 2.94
CA GLN A 5 24.40 -2.40 4.19
C GLN A 5 24.47 -1.49 5.43
N TRP A 6 25.13 -0.35 5.33
CA TRP A 6 25.23 0.62 6.43
C TRP A 6 23.86 1.09 6.97
N VAL A 7 22.82 1.16 6.10
CA VAL A 7 21.46 1.52 6.51
C VAL A 7 20.87 0.40 7.36
N TYR A 8 21.01 -0.84 6.90
CA TYR A 8 20.51 -2.02 7.61
C TYR A 8 21.25 -2.22 8.94
N ASP A 9 22.58 -2.08 8.96
CA ASP A 9 23.40 -2.11 10.18
C ASP A 9 22.92 -1.09 11.22
N THR A 10 22.60 0.12 10.75
CA THR A 10 22.15 1.21 11.63
C THR A 10 20.74 0.94 12.16
N LEU A 11 19.81 0.59 11.28
CA LEU A 11 18.41 0.35 11.65
C LEU A 11 18.25 -0.88 12.53
N SER A 12 18.90 -1.99 12.18
CA SER A 12 18.86 -3.25 12.94
C SER A 12 19.36 -3.05 14.37
N SER A 13 20.43 -2.26 14.54
CA SER A 13 20.99 -1.90 15.84
C SER A 13 20.04 -1.04 16.67
N LEU A 14 19.41 -0.03 16.07
CA LEU A 14 18.43 0.84 16.75
C LEU A 14 17.17 0.07 17.17
N TRP A 15 16.65 -0.80 16.31
CA TRP A 15 15.41 -1.54 16.56
C TRP A 15 15.58 -2.70 17.55
N LYS A 16 16.81 -3.12 17.83
CA LYS A 16 17.13 -4.26 18.71
C LYS A 16 16.42 -4.20 20.07
N THR A 17 16.17 -3.02 20.61
CA THR A 17 15.46 -2.84 21.88
C THR A 17 13.98 -3.22 21.79
N TRP A 18 13.36 -3.14 20.62
CA TRP A 18 11.96 -3.46 20.37
C TRP A 18 11.76 -4.88 19.82
N ILE A 19 12.63 -5.30 18.89
CA ILE A 19 12.47 -6.58 18.18
C ILE A 19 13.35 -7.71 18.76
N GLY A 20 14.26 -7.37 19.68
CA GLY A 20 15.19 -8.31 20.28
C GLY A 20 16.37 -8.65 19.37
N SER A 21 17.34 -9.37 19.94
CA SER A 21 18.62 -9.65 19.26
C SER A 21 18.47 -10.52 18.01
N ALA A 22 17.64 -11.56 18.05
CA ALA A 22 17.50 -12.50 16.93
C ALA A 22 16.87 -11.84 15.69
N ALA A 23 15.78 -11.10 15.89
CA ALA A 23 15.12 -10.36 14.80
C ALA A 23 15.98 -9.19 14.30
N SER A 24 16.74 -8.54 15.18
CA SER A 24 17.74 -7.53 14.79
C SER A 24 18.80 -8.12 13.85
N THR A 25 19.37 -9.30 14.17
CA THR A 25 20.30 -10.00 13.26
C THR A 25 19.64 -10.42 11.94
N THR A 26 18.37 -10.80 11.98
CA THR A 26 17.62 -11.11 10.75
C THR A 26 17.42 -9.86 9.90
N ALA A 27 16.99 -8.74 10.48
CA ALA A 27 16.85 -7.45 9.77
C ALA A 27 18.16 -6.97 9.14
N ASP A 28 19.29 -7.27 9.76
CA ASP A 28 20.62 -6.92 9.27
C ASP A 28 21.01 -7.71 8.02
N THR A 29 20.74 -9.02 8.04
CA THR A 29 21.17 -9.98 7.00
C THR A 29 20.13 -10.20 5.91
N ASN A 30 18.86 -9.92 6.20
CA ASN A 30 17.73 -9.96 5.30
C ASN A 30 17.18 -8.52 5.17
N PRO A 31 17.61 -7.74 4.17
CA PRO A 31 17.50 -6.27 4.05
C PRO A 31 16.34 -5.55 4.76
N GLY A 32 16.45 -5.38 6.09
CA GLY A 32 15.46 -4.72 6.96
C GLY A 32 14.22 -5.55 7.31
N ALA A 33 14.11 -6.78 6.81
CA ALA A 33 13.00 -7.69 7.06
C ALA A 33 13.24 -8.56 8.31
N TYR A 34 12.20 -8.75 9.12
CA TYR A 34 12.33 -9.51 10.37
C TYR A 34 10.99 -10.11 10.81
N SER A 35 11.07 -11.09 11.71
CA SER A 35 9.93 -11.81 12.28
C SER A 35 10.10 -11.85 13.79
N VAL A 36 9.04 -11.49 14.53
CA VAL A 36 9.03 -11.49 16.01
C VAL A 36 7.71 -12.03 16.51
N LEU A 37 7.77 -12.98 17.44
CA LEU A 37 6.60 -13.41 18.20
C LEU A 37 6.33 -12.43 19.34
N TYR A 38 5.08 -11.95 19.43
CA TYR A 38 4.63 -11.11 20.53
C TYR A 38 4.81 -11.83 21.87
N PRO A 39 5.50 -11.22 22.86
CA PRO A 39 5.74 -11.87 24.14
C PRO A 39 4.43 -12.21 24.86
N GLY A 40 4.22 -13.49 25.17
CA GLY A 40 3.06 -13.94 25.96
C GLY A 40 1.77 -14.11 25.17
N GLY A 41 1.84 -14.10 23.84
CA GLY A 41 0.71 -14.43 22.98
C GLY A 41 1.12 -15.29 21.78
N ASN A 42 0.17 -15.48 20.88
CA ASN A 42 0.32 -16.34 19.70
C ASN A 42 0.28 -15.53 18.40
N LEU A 43 0.71 -14.26 18.46
CA LEU A 43 0.74 -13.34 17.33
C LEU A 43 2.18 -13.10 16.91
N ARG A 44 2.51 -13.42 15.67
CA ARG A 44 3.78 -13.10 15.03
C ARG A 44 3.63 -11.84 14.17
N ILE A 45 4.58 -10.93 14.30
CA ILE A 45 4.71 -9.75 13.44
C ILE A 45 5.86 -10.01 12.48
N ILE A 46 5.56 -9.99 11.18
CA ILE A 46 6.54 -10.11 10.10
C ILE A 46 6.63 -8.78 9.37
N SER A 47 7.78 -8.12 9.46
CA SER A 47 8.09 -6.92 8.70
C SER A 47 8.81 -7.29 7.42
N ILE A 48 8.28 -6.83 6.28
CA ILE A 48 8.89 -7.01 4.96
C ILE A 48 9.33 -5.66 4.38
N ASN A 49 10.42 -5.68 3.62
CA ASN A 49 10.91 -4.55 2.87
C ASN A 49 10.32 -4.55 1.45
N THR A 50 9.20 -3.85 1.29
CA THR A 50 8.51 -3.74 0.00
C THR A 50 9.23 -2.85 -1.04
N ASN A 51 10.33 -2.17 -0.66
CA ASN A 51 11.19 -1.50 -1.66
C ASN A 51 11.83 -2.49 -2.64
N MET A 52 11.94 -3.77 -2.27
CA MET A 52 12.42 -4.83 -3.16
C MET A 52 11.46 -5.14 -4.31
N TYR A 53 10.25 -4.58 -4.27
CA TYR A 53 9.23 -4.75 -5.31
C TYR A 53 8.76 -3.40 -5.85
N TYR A 54 9.49 -2.32 -5.60
CA TYR A 54 9.10 -0.96 -5.99
C TYR A 54 9.68 -0.60 -7.36
N LYS A 55 8.83 -0.10 -8.28
CA LYS A 55 9.24 0.29 -9.64
C LYS A 55 10.28 1.40 -9.67
N GLU A 56 10.32 2.29 -8.68
CA GLU A 56 11.35 3.35 -8.61
C GLU A 56 12.63 2.91 -7.89
N ASN A 57 12.72 1.65 -7.44
CA ASN A 57 13.98 1.09 -7.00
C ASN A 57 14.83 0.68 -8.21
N PHE A 58 15.56 1.66 -8.75
CA PHE A 58 16.36 1.47 -9.96
C PHE A 58 17.47 0.42 -9.83
N TRP A 59 17.84 0.03 -8.61
CA TRP A 59 18.82 -1.04 -8.35
C TRP A 59 18.34 -2.43 -8.77
N LEU A 60 17.02 -2.63 -8.93
CA LEU A 60 16.44 -3.92 -9.33
C LEU A 60 16.53 -4.17 -10.84
N TYR A 61 16.82 -3.15 -11.64
CA TYR A 61 16.88 -3.24 -13.10
C TYR A 61 18.25 -3.69 -13.59
N GLU A 62 18.65 -4.89 -13.17
CA GLU A 62 19.87 -5.54 -13.62
C GLU A 62 19.69 -6.25 -14.97
N ALA A 63 20.79 -6.71 -15.58
CA ALA A 63 20.74 -7.42 -16.88
C ALA A 63 19.89 -8.70 -16.80
N THR A 64 19.89 -9.36 -15.63
CA THR A 64 18.92 -10.38 -15.26
C THR A 64 18.24 -9.88 -13.99
N MET A 65 16.97 -9.51 -14.09
CA MET A 65 16.23 -9.06 -12.91
C MET A 65 15.99 -10.26 -11.99
N GLU A 66 16.25 -10.08 -10.70
CA GLU A 66 15.91 -11.07 -9.68
C GLU A 66 14.38 -11.12 -9.50
N THR A 67 13.83 -12.33 -9.46
CA THR A 67 12.39 -12.55 -9.23
C THR A 67 12.01 -12.46 -7.76
N ASP A 68 12.96 -12.73 -6.86
CA ASP A 68 12.84 -12.59 -5.41
C ASP A 68 14.12 -11.95 -4.85
N PRO A 69 14.23 -10.61 -4.88
CA PRO A 69 15.44 -9.93 -4.47
C PRO A 69 15.80 -10.24 -3.01
N SER A 70 17.03 -10.68 -2.79
CA SER A 70 17.53 -11.17 -1.49
C SER A 70 16.79 -12.38 -0.88
N GLY A 71 15.96 -13.09 -1.66
CA GLY A 71 15.25 -14.29 -1.18
C GLY A 71 14.15 -13.98 -0.15
N GLN A 72 13.64 -12.75 -0.13
CA GLN A 72 12.72 -12.27 0.91
C GLN A 72 11.37 -12.99 0.87
N LEU A 73 10.81 -13.30 -0.31
CA LEU A 73 9.55 -14.06 -0.42
C LEU A 73 9.74 -15.51 0.01
N ALA A 74 10.86 -16.14 -0.36
CA ALA A 74 11.18 -17.49 0.10
C ALA A 74 11.34 -17.55 1.64
N TRP A 75 11.98 -16.54 2.23
CA TRP A 75 12.04 -16.38 3.69
C TRP A 75 10.65 -16.16 4.30
N LEU A 76 9.82 -15.28 3.73
CA LEU A 76 8.46 -15.06 4.20
C LEU A 76 7.62 -16.34 4.22
N VAL A 77 7.71 -17.16 3.17
CA VAL A 77 7.03 -18.48 3.12
C VAL A 77 7.50 -19.38 4.26
N THR A 78 8.80 -19.37 4.59
CA THR A 78 9.36 -20.17 5.68
C THR A 78 8.81 -19.72 7.04
N GLU A 79 8.74 -18.42 7.28
CA GLU A 79 8.16 -17.85 8.51
C GLU A 79 6.66 -18.12 8.63
N LEU A 80 5.91 -17.98 7.54
CA LEU A 80 4.46 -18.24 7.52
C LEU A 80 4.15 -19.72 7.71
N GLN A 81 4.92 -20.64 7.12
CA GLN A 81 4.73 -22.07 7.36
C GLN A 81 5.04 -22.43 8.82
N ALA A 82 6.12 -21.87 9.39
CA ALA A 82 6.45 -22.08 10.80
C ALA A 82 5.35 -21.56 11.74
N ALA A 83 4.75 -20.41 11.41
CA ALA A 83 3.61 -19.86 12.14
C ALA A 83 2.37 -20.76 12.02
N GLU A 84 2.04 -21.22 10.82
CA GLU A 84 0.93 -22.16 10.57
C GLU A 84 1.10 -23.46 11.37
N ASP A 85 2.30 -24.05 11.34
CA ASP A 85 2.62 -25.29 12.08
C ASP A 85 2.53 -25.09 13.60
N ALA A 86 2.86 -23.89 14.09
CA ALA A 86 2.75 -23.50 15.49
C ALA A 86 1.33 -23.06 15.90
N GLY A 87 0.41 -22.93 14.94
CA GLY A 87 -0.93 -22.39 15.15
C GLY A 87 -0.94 -20.90 15.50
N GLU A 88 0.11 -20.15 15.17
CA GLU A 88 0.23 -18.71 15.37
C GLU A 88 -0.64 -17.93 14.37
N ARG A 89 -1.06 -16.72 14.75
CA ARG A 89 -1.60 -15.72 13.82
C ARG A 89 -0.52 -14.74 13.41
N VAL A 90 -0.64 -14.19 12.21
CA VAL A 90 0.41 -13.33 11.63
C VAL A 90 -0.13 -11.97 11.24
N TYR A 91 0.55 -10.92 11.66
CA TYR A 91 0.49 -9.61 11.03
C TYR A 91 1.68 -9.41 10.12
N ILE A 92 1.42 -9.01 8.88
CA ILE A 92 2.45 -8.59 7.95
C ILE A 92 2.45 -7.06 7.88
N ILE A 93 3.61 -6.44 8.05
CA ILE A 93 3.78 -5.00 7.92
C ILE A 93 4.78 -4.69 6.79
N GLY A 94 4.46 -3.68 5.98
CA GLY A 94 5.32 -3.20 4.91
C GLY A 94 5.14 -1.69 4.69
N HIS A 95 5.95 -1.10 3.82
CA HIS A 95 5.82 0.33 3.50
C HIS A 95 4.82 0.55 2.37
N MET A 96 5.17 0.12 1.17
CA MET A 96 4.34 0.18 -0.03
C MET A 96 3.35 -1.00 -0.08
N PRO A 97 2.05 -0.76 -0.34
CA PRO A 97 1.09 -1.83 -0.61
C PRO A 97 1.36 -2.47 -1.98
N MET A 98 1.06 -3.77 -2.09
CA MET A 98 1.51 -4.57 -3.24
C MET A 98 0.58 -4.50 -4.45
N GLY A 99 -0.61 -3.90 -4.31
CA GLY A 99 -1.54 -3.63 -5.40
C GLY A 99 -1.31 -2.30 -6.12
N ALA A 100 -0.51 -1.41 -5.55
CA ALA A 100 -0.28 -0.08 -6.06
C ALA A 100 0.31 -0.07 -7.48
N GLY A 101 0.03 1.01 -8.22
CA GLY A 101 0.51 1.22 -9.59
C GLY A 101 2.02 1.23 -9.75
N ASP A 102 2.77 1.37 -8.66
CA ASP A 102 4.21 1.42 -8.59
C ASP A 102 4.85 0.14 -8.02
N ALA A 103 4.07 -0.92 -7.78
CA ALA A 103 4.59 -2.26 -7.47
C ALA A 103 4.98 -3.03 -8.74
N LEU A 104 6.14 -3.68 -8.72
CA LEU A 104 6.58 -4.58 -9.79
C LEU A 104 5.62 -5.76 -9.92
N TYR A 105 5.24 -6.04 -11.17
CA TYR A 105 4.21 -7.02 -11.51
C TYR A 105 4.49 -8.40 -10.91
N ASP A 106 5.70 -8.93 -11.11
CA ASP A 106 6.07 -10.27 -10.64
C ASP A 106 6.09 -10.35 -9.11
N GLY A 107 6.74 -9.38 -8.43
CA GLY A 107 6.82 -9.36 -6.97
C GLY A 107 5.45 -9.23 -6.30
N SER A 108 4.58 -8.40 -6.88
CA SER A 108 3.18 -8.26 -6.49
C SER A 108 2.40 -9.57 -6.66
N ASN A 109 2.53 -10.23 -7.81
CA ASN A 109 1.90 -11.52 -8.09
C ASN A 109 2.35 -12.64 -7.14
N TYR A 110 3.65 -12.76 -6.87
CA TYR A 110 4.16 -13.79 -5.98
C TYR A 110 3.75 -13.53 -4.53
N PHE A 111 3.77 -12.27 -4.09
CA PHE A 111 3.29 -11.91 -2.75
C PHE A 111 1.80 -12.25 -2.57
N ASP A 112 0.94 -11.92 -3.54
CA ASP A 112 -0.49 -12.22 -3.46
C ASP A 112 -0.77 -13.73 -3.44
N GLN A 113 -0.01 -14.55 -4.16
CA GLN A 113 -0.09 -16.01 -4.06
C GLN A 113 0.28 -16.53 -2.65
N ILE A 114 1.27 -15.93 -1.99
CA ILE A 114 1.66 -16.27 -0.62
C ILE A 114 0.54 -15.88 0.34
N VAL A 115 -0.04 -14.69 0.20
CA VAL A 115 -1.18 -14.25 1.00
C VAL A 115 -2.35 -15.23 0.86
N ASN A 116 -2.71 -15.60 -0.37
CA ASN A 116 -3.76 -16.58 -0.64
C ASN A 116 -3.47 -17.96 -0.02
N ARG A 117 -2.22 -18.45 -0.09
CA ARG A 117 -1.85 -19.75 0.51
C ARG A 117 -2.01 -19.73 2.04
N TYR A 118 -1.73 -18.61 2.69
CA TYR A 118 -1.69 -18.49 4.14
C TYR A 118 -2.84 -17.64 4.72
N GLU A 119 -3.95 -17.48 4.00
CA GLU A 119 -5.11 -16.65 4.44
C GLU A 119 -5.65 -17.03 5.83
N ALA A 120 -5.55 -18.30 6.23
CA ALA A 120 -6.01 -18.76 7.54
C ALA A 120 -5.04 -18.40 8.68
N THR A 121 -3.77 -18.19 8.34
CA THR A 121 -2.67 -17.89 9.27
C THR A 121 -2.48 -16.38 9.42
N ILE A 122 -2.55 -15.65 8.30
CA ILE A 122 -2.50 -14.18 8.29
C ILE A 122 -3.81 -13.66 8.92
N ALA A 123 -3.69 -12.61 9.73
CA ALA A 123 -4.82 -11.95 10.40
C ALA A 123 -5.04 -10.53 9.90
N ALA A 124 -3.98 -9.87 9.41
CA ALA A 124 -4.06 -8.56 8.77
C ALA A 124 -2.74 -8.21 8.07
N LEU A 125 -2.85 -7.39 7.02
CA LEU A 125 -1.71 -6.74 6.35
C LEU A 125 -1.77 -5.22 6.56
N PHE A 126 -0.66 -4.60 6.92
CA PHE A 126 -0.58 -3.15 7.17
C PHE A 126 0.48 -2.47 6.32
N PHE A 127 0.06 -1.42 5.61
CA PHE A 127 0.89 -0.63 4.71
C PHE A 127 0.67 0.87 4.89
N GLY A 128 1.47 1.67 4.18
CA GLY A 128 1.38 3.12 4.09
C GLY A 128 1.67 3.58 2.66
N HIS A 129 2.73 4.39 2.48
CA HIS A 129 3.25 4.88 1.19
C HIS A 129 2.33 5.85 0.42
N THR A 130 1.04 5.55 0.26
CA THR A 130 0.13 6.40 -0.54
C THR A 130 -0.17 7.74 0.13
N HIS A 131 0.03 7.81 1.45
CA HIS A 131 -0.36 8.89 2.37
C HIS A 131 -1.87 9.12 2.49
N LYS A 132 -2.68 8.36 1.74
CA LYS A 132 -4.13 8.46 1.70
C LYS A 132 -4.76 7.42 2.62
N ASP A 133 -6.03 7.63 2.96
CA ASP A 133 -6.81 6.67 3.75
C ASP A 133 -7.48 5.68 2.79
N GLU A 134 -6.87 4.52 2.62
CA GLU A 134 -7.20 3.54 1.58
C GLU A 134 -7.12 2.11 2.13
N PHE A 135 -7.49 1.14 1.29
CA PHE A 135 -7.31 -0.28 1.52
C PHE A 135 -7.22 -1.01 0.19
N GLU A 136 -6.69 -2.23 0.17
CA GLU A 136 -6.72 -3.12 -0.99
C GLU A 136 -7.20 -4.51 -0.57
N ILE A 137 -8.11 -5.09 -1.36
CA ILE A 137 -8.64 -6.43 -1.14
C ILE A 137 -7.88 -7.43 -2.01
N SER A 138 -7.40 -8.51 -1.38
CA SER A 138 -6.89 -9.70 -2.09
C SER A 138 -8.05 -10.66 -2.35
N TYR A 139 -8.02 -11.30 -3.54
CA TYR A 139 -9.03 -12.27 -3.94
C TYR A 139 -8.39 -13.58 -4.38
N SER A 140 -9.04 -14.70 -4.06
CA SER A 140 -8.66 -16.02 -4.56
C SER A 140 -8.92 -16.20 -6.05
N ASP A 141 -9.86 -15.43 -6.60
CA ASP A 141 -10.14 -15.33 -8.03
C ASP A 141 -10.48 -13.88 -8.41
N TYR A 142 -9.49 -13.19 -8.97
CA TYR A 142 -9.65 -11.82 -9.47
C TYR A 142 -10.59 -11.71 -10.69
N THR A 143 -10.94 -12.81 -11.36
CA THR A 143 -11.96 -12.81 -12.42
C THR A 143 -13.38 -12.85 -11.86
N ALA A 144 -13.52 -13.21 -10.57
CA ALA A 144 -14.77 -13.30 -9.84
C ALA A 144 -14.65 -12.59 -8.47
N GLN A 145 -14.44 -11.28 -8.49
CA GLN A 145 -14.34 -10.45 -7.29
C GLN A 145 -15.71 -10.37 -6.59
N THR A 146 -15.92 -11.24 -5.62
CA THR A 146 -17.15 -11.35 -4.83
C THR A 146 -16.81 -11.40 -3.35
N TYR A 147 -17.81 -11.19 -2.48
CA TYR A 147 -17.59 -11.26 -1.03
C TYR A 147 -17.04 -12.61 -0.57
N SER A 148 -17.36 -13.71 -1.27
CA SER A 148 -16.89 -15.07 -0.93
C SER A 148 -15.48 -15.37 -1.42
N ASN A 149 -15.00 -14.62 -2.41
CA ASN A 149 -13.66 -14.79 -2.96
C ASN A 149 -12.67 -13.76 -2.38
N ALA A 150 -13.13 -12.80 -1.56
CA ALA A 150 -12.26 -11.89 -0.83
C ALA A 150 -11.57 -12.66 0.31
N VAL A 151 -10.24 -12.73 0.28
CA VAL A 151 -9.46 -13.58 1.18
C VAL A 151 -8.72 -12.80 2.26
N GLU A 152 -8.22 -11.61 1.92
CA GLU A 152 -7.45 -10.79 2.87
C GLU A 152 -7.55 -9.30 2.58
N LEU A 153 -7.21 -8.49 3.60
CA LEU A 153 -7.19 -7.03 3.48
C LEU A 153 -5.81 -6.43 3.78
N SER A 154 -5.39 -5.56 2.86
CA SER A 154 -4.28 -4.63 3.05
C SER A 154 -4.81 -3.28 3.55
N TYR A 155 -4.62 -3.00 4.84
CA TYR A 155 -4.95 -1.69 5.42
C TYR A 155 -3.87 -0.66 5.07
N ILE A 156 -4.24 0.44 4.40
CA ILE A 156 -3.31 1.49 4.02
C ILE A 156 -3.54 2.72 4.90
N ALA A 157 -2.56 2.99 5.77
CA ALA A 157 -2.64 4.07 6.74
C ALA A 157 -2.33 5.45 6.11
N PRO A 158 -3.09 6.50 6.47
CA PRO A 158 -2.79 7.86 6.06
C PRO A 158 -1.52 8.35 6.75
N ALA A 159 -0.93 9.41 6.20
CA ALA A 159 0.35 9.89 6.70
C ALA A 159 0.24 10.93 7.81
N LEU A 160 1.27 10.95 8.66
CA LEU A 160 1.53 12.04 9.59
C LEU A 160 1.96 13.32 8.84
N THR A 161 2.62 13.17 7.70
CA THR A 161 3.05 14.31 6.87
C THR A 161 1.85 14.94 6.14
N PRO A 162 1.74 16.28 6.10
CA PRO A 162 0.55 16.96 5.58
C PRO A 162 0.52 17.10 4.05
N THR A 163 1.10 16.16 3.30
CA THR A 163 1.19 16.28 1.83
C THR A 163 -0.09 15.86 1.10
N SER A 164 -1.02 15.21 1.80
CA SER A 164 -2.29 14.72 1.23
C SER A 164 -3.49 15.00 2.13
N GLY A 165 -3.33 15.92 3.09
CA GLY A 165 -4.38 16.33 4.02
C GLY A 165 -3.88 16.61 5.42
N MET A 166 -4.79 16.65 6.39
CA MET A 166 -4.43 16.84 7.79
C MET A 166 -3.49 15.71 8.28
N PRO A 167 -2.46 16.02 9.08
CA PRO A 167 -1.63 15.02 9.76
C PRO A 167 -2.51 13.99 10.45
N ALA A 168 -2.24 12.72 10.21
CA ALA A 168 -3.08 11.64 10.70
C ALA A 168 -2.27 10.50 11.32
N PHE A 169 -2.89 9.80 12.27
CA PHE A 169 -2.49 8.47 12.68
C PHE A 169 -3.72 7.58 12.86
N ARG A 170 -3.48 6.28 13.01
CA ARG A 170 -4.52 5.27 13.09
C ARG A 170 -4.37 4.37 14.29
N VAL A 171 -5.50 3.98 14.88
CA VAL A 171 -5.59 3.02 15.97
C VAL A 171 -6.51 1.89 15.52
N TYR A 172 -6.00 0.66 15.62
CA TYR A 172 -6.78 -0.55 15.35
C TYR A 172 -7.28 -1.13 16.67
N SER A 173 -8.58 -1.43 16.73
CA SER A 173 -9.16 -2.27 17.77
C SER A 173 -9.05 -3.72 17.31
N VAL A 174 -8.49 -4.58 18.16
CA VAL A 174 -8.10 -5.94 17.81
C VAL A 174 -8.74 -6.92 18.78
N ASP A 175 -9.19 -8.06 18.27
CA ASP A 175 -9.65 -9.16 19.09
C ASP A 175 -8.46 -9.82 19.82
N PRO A 176 -8.49 -9.95 21.15
CA PRO A 176 -7.32 -10.40 21.91
C PRO A 176 -7.01 -11.89 21.74
N GLU A 177 -7.91 -12.69 21.16
CA GLU A 177 -7.73 -14.14 20.99
C GLU A 177 -7.37 -14.48 19.53
N THR A 178 -8.11 -13.92 18.58
CA THR A 178 -7.97 -14.20 17.15
C THR A 178 -7.03 -13.23 16.44
N PHE A 179 -6.73 -12.09 17.06
CA PHE A 179 -6.02 -10.96 16.45
C PHE A 179 -6.72 -10.41 15.20
N ALA A 180 -8.01 -10.66 15.04
CA ALA A 180 -8.83 -10.06 14.01
C ALA A 180 -9.00 -8.55 14.23
N ILE A 181 -9.09 -7.78 13.15
CA ILE A 181 -9.35 -6.33 13.24
C ILE A 181 -10.84 -6.09 13.46
N LEU A 182 -11.17 -5.52 14.62
CA LEU A 182 -12.54 -5.25 15.03
C LEU A 182 -13.00 -3.86 14.59
N ASP A 183 -12.15 -2.84 14.67
CA ASP A 183 -12.47 -1.50 14.16
C ASP A 183 -11.17 -0.75 13.86
N MET A 184 -11.29 0.30 13.05
CA MET A 184 -10.19 1.17 12.68
C MET A 184 -10.61 2.62 12.93
N THR A 185 -9.89 3.32 13.80
CA THR A 185 -10.14 4.72 14.12
C THR A 185 -9.00 5.60 13.61
N THR A 186 -9.33 6.59 12.79
CA THR A 186 -8.38 7.60 12.31
C THR A 186 -8.47 8.84 13.18
N TYR A 187 -7.32 9.38 13.60
CA TYR A 187 -7.20 10.65 14.31
C TYR A 187 -6.48 11.66 13.41
N ILE A 188 -6.91 12.92 13.45
CA ILE A 188 -6.26 14.00 12.71
C ILE A 188 -5.88 15.15 13.63
N ALA A 189 -4.93 15.97 13.18
CA ALA A 189 -4.62 17.25 13.79
C ALA A 189 -4.99 18.38 12.83
N ASP A 190 -5.87 19.28 13.25
CA ASP A 190 -6.34 20.39 12.42
C ASP A 190 -5.27 21.49 12.31
N MET A 191 -4.60 21.53 11.15
CA MET A 191 -3.58 22.54 10.85
C MET A 191 -4.12 23.94 10.58
N ILE A 192 -5.43 24.07 10.32
CA ILE A 192 -6.08 25.37 10.09
C ILE A 192 -6.35 26.06 11.43
N ASN A 193 -6.38 25.31 12.54
CA ASN A 193 -6.52 25.87 13.86
C ASN A 193 -5.39 26.88 14.16
N PRO A 194 -5.70 28.14 14.53
CA PRO A 194 -4.69 29.17 14.80
C PRO A 194 -3.67 28.79 15.87
N THR A 195 -4.02 27.87 16.78
CA THR A 195 -3.10 27.43 17.84
C THR A 195 -2.15 26.32 17.40
N TYR A 196 -2.35 25.69 16.23
CA TYR A 196 -1.55 24.55 15.78
C TYR A 196 -0.04 24.84 15.79
N GLN A 197 0.37 26.02 15.30
CA GLN A 197 1.78 26.41 15.22
C GLN A 197 2.35 26.96 16.53
N THR A 198 1.51 27.34 17.49
CA THR A 198 1.93 27.99 18.73
C THR A 198 1.87 27.07 19.95
N ALA A 199 0.86 26.21 20.02
CA ALA A 199 0.64 25.23 21.08
C ALA A 199 0.96 23.79 20.66
N GLY A 200 1.17 23.54 19.37
CA GLY A 200 1.34 22.21 18.81
C GLY A 200 0.02 21.55 18.36
N PRO A 201 0.09 20.34 17.80
CA PRO A 201 -1.08 19.65 17.26
C PRO A 201 -2.03 19.20 18.38
N THR A 202 -3.33 19.46 18.20
CA THR A 202 -4.40 18.81 18.99
C THR A 202 -5.01 17.69 18.17
N TRP A 203 -4.90 16.46 18.67
CA TRP A 203 -5.39 15.26 18.00
C TRP A 203 -6.86 14.99 18.34
N THR A 204 -7.71 14.87 17.33
CA THR A 204 -9.14 14.57 17.48
C THR A 204 -9.53 13.36 16.66
N LYS A 205 -10.53 12.60 17.14
CA LYS A 205 -11.11 11.49 16.38
C LYS A 205 -11.71 12.05 15.09
N TYR A 206 -11.27 11.53 13.94
CA TYR A 206 -11.83 11.90 12.64
C TYR A 206 -13.05 11.02 12.30
N TYR A 207 -12.88 9.70 12.34
CA TYR A 207 -13.96 8.72 12.23
C TYR A 207 -13.48 7.34 12.71
N SER A 208 -14.41 6.41 12.93
CA SER A 208 -14.09 4.97 12.88
C SER A 208 -14.88 4.26 11.77
N VAL A 209 -14.34 3.16 11.25
CA VAL A 209 -14.94 2.40 10.14
C VAL A 209 -16.34 1.93 10.50
N LYS A 210 -16.54 1.36 11.69
CA LYS A 210 -17.87 0.91 12.11
C LYS A 210 -18.86 2.05 12.27
N GLU A 211 -18.42 3.21 12.76
CA GLU A 211 -19.27 4.40 12.87
C GLU A 211 -19.70 4.91 11.49
N ALA A 212 -18.77 5.02 10.54
CA ALA A 212 -19.04 5.60 9.23
C ALA A 212 -19.73 4.63 8.25
N TYR A 213 -19.31 3.36 8.23
CA TYR A 213 -19.70 2.41 7.20
C TYR A 213 -20.54 1.24 7.72
N GLY A 214 -20.54 0.98 9.03
CA GLY A 214 -21.31 -0.11 9.64
C GLY A 214 -22.81 -0.06 9.34
N PRO A 215 -23.47 1.11 9.38
CA PRO A 215 -24.89 1.22 9.00
C PRO A 215 -25.19 0.99 7.51
N LEU A 216 -24.16 1.03 6.65
CA LEU A 216 -24.30 0.90 5.20
C LEU A 216 -24.09 -0.53 4.71
N VAL A 217 -23.32 -1.34 5.44
CA VAL A 217 -22.91 -2.68 5.04
C VAL A 217 -23.64 -3.73 5.85
N THR A 218 -24.31 -4.67 5.19
CA THR A 218 -25.04 -5.77 5.83
C THR A 218 -24.44 -7.12 5.42
N PRO A 219 -24.23 -8.07 6.36
CA PRO A 219 -24.43 -7.94 7.80
C PRO A 219 -23.19 -7.40 8.52
N LEU A 220 -23.37 -6.36 9.36
CA LEU A 220 -22.48 -6.10 10.50
C LEU A 220 -23.16 -6.68 11.74
N THR A 221 -22.72 -7.85 12.20
CA THR A 221 -23.47 -8.64 13.19
C THR A 221 -23.39 -8.07 14.62
N SER A 222 -22.32 -7.35 14.96
CA SER A 222 -22.17 -6.68 16.26
C SER A 222 -21.04 -5.63 16.26
N ALA A 223 -20.97 -4.82 17.33
CA ALA A 223 -19.84 -3.92 17.59
C ALA A 223 -18.51 -4.65 17.80
N SER A 224 -18.51 -5.95 18.09
CA SER A 224 -17.33 -6.80 18.24
C SER A 224 -17.08 -7.72 17.03
N ALA A 225 -17.86 -7.59 15.95
CA ALA A 225 -17.65 -8.37 14.74
C ALA A 225 -16.37 -7.94 14.02
N GLU A 226 -15.63 -8.90 13.45
CA GLU A 226 -14.46 -8.59 12.63
C GLU A 226 -14.83 -7.82 11.36
N LEU A 227 -13.95 -6.90 10.96
CA LEU A 227 -13.98 -6.24 9.66
C LEU A 227 -13.38 -7.16 8.57
N THR A 228 -14.07 -8.27 8.30
CA THR A 228 -13.63 -9.32 7.37
C THR A 228 -13.40 -8.80 5.95
N PRO A 229 -12.61 -9.49 5.11
CA PRO A 229 -12.47 -9.16 3.68
C PRO A 229 -13.83 -9.02 2.97
N ALA A 230 -14.81 -9.87 3.32
CA ALA A 230 -16.18 -9.80 2.81
C ALA A 230 -16.89 -8.48 3.19
N PHE A 231 -16.68 -7.95 4.39
CA PHE A 231 -17.21 -6.64 4.79
C PHE A 231 -16.67 -5.53 3.87
N TRP A 232 -15.37 -5.53 3.60
CA TRP A 232 -14.74 -4.52 2.74
C TRP A 232 -15.17 -4.65 1.28
N HIS A 233 -15.34 -5.88 0.77
CA HIS A 233 -15.94 -6.10 -0.53
C HIS A 233 -17.36 -5.53 -0.61
N ASN A 234 -18.23 -5.84 0.36
CA ASN A 234 -19.59 -5.32 0.38
C ASN A 234 -19.62 -3.79 0.53
N LEU A 235 -18.67 -3.20 1.27
CA LEU A 235 -18.51 -1.73 1.29
C LEU A 235 -18.27 -1.21 -0.13
N THR A 236 -17.35 -1.80 -0.89
CA THR A 236 -17.10 -1.35 -2.27
C THR A 236 -18.33 -1.52 -3.19
N GLU A 237 -19.22 -2.49 -2.97
CA GLU A 237 -20.51 -2.61 -3.68
C GLU A 237 -21.47 -1.46 -3.33
N VAL A 238 -21.53 -1.08 -2.04
CA VAL A 238 -22.29 0.10 -1.60
C VAL A 238 -21.74 1.37 -2.24
N LEU A 239 -20.43 1.58 -2.19
CA LEU A 239 -19.78 2.76 -2.76
C LEU A 239 -19.99 2.84 -4.28
N SER A 240 -20.05 1.70 -4.97
CA SER A 240 -20.32 1.65 -6.43
C SER A 240 -21.75 2.06 -6.79
N SER A 241 -22.71 1.85 -5.88
CA SER A 241 -24.15 2.05 -6.14
C SER A 241 -24.74 3.28 -5.45
N ASN A 242 -24.01 3.89 -4.52
CA ASN A 242 -24.44 5.06 -3.75
C ASN A 242 -23.40 6.17 -3.82
N GLN A 243 -23.66 7.17 -4.67
CA GLN A 243 -22.76 8.30 -4.87
C GLN A 243 -22.52 9.10 -3.58
N THR A 244 -23.52 9.27 -2.71
CA THR A 244 -23.32 9.99 -1.44
C THR A 244 -22.34 9.25 -0.53
N ALA A 245 -22.49 7.93 -0.39
CA ALA A 245 -21.55 7.13 0.38
C ALA A 245 -20.14 7.17 -0.21
N PHE A 246 -20.03 7.11 -1.54
CA PHE A 246 -18.76 7.27 -2.26
C PHE A 246 -18.12 8.64 -2.01
N ASP A 247 -18.87 9.73 -2.14
CA ASP A 247 -18.37 11.10 -1.94
C ASP A 247 -17.81 11.29 -0.53
N GLU A 248 -18.47 10.73 0.49
CA GLU A 248 -17.95 10.77 1.85
C GLU A 248 -16.67 9.93 2.03
N TYR A 249 -16.61 8.72 1.45
CA TYR A 249 -15.39 7.92 1.43
C TYR A 249 -14.24 8.69 0.74
N TYR A 250 -14.51 9.26 -0.42
CA TYR A 250 -13.55 9.99 -1.24
C TYR A 250 -13.04 11.25 -0.52
N ALA A 251 -13.91 11.95 0.21
CA ALA A 251 -13.50 13.05 1.08
C ALA A 251 -12.62 12.58 2.25
N ARG A 252 -12.93 11.42 2.87
CA ARG A 252 -12.12 10.85 3.96
C ARG A 252 -10.74 10.40 3.49
N LYS A 253 -10.61 9.93 2.24
CA LYS A 253 -9.35 9.51 1.62
C LYS A 253 -8.24 10.57 1.73
N SER A 254 -8.57 11.85 1.61
CA SER A 254 -7.65 12.99 1.80
C SER A 254 -7.93 13.81 3.08
N ARG A 255 -8.76 13.28 3.98
CA ARG A 255 -9.21 13.97 5.21
C ARG A 255 -9.78 15.36 4.95
N GLY A 256 -10.53 15.50 3.86
CA GLY A 256 -11.17 16.75 3.45
C GLY A 256 -10.27 17.74 2.71
N TYR A 257 -9.02 17.38 2.41
CA TYR A 257 -8.10 18.24 1.66
C TYR A 257 -8.23 18.05 0.15
N ASP A 258 -8.38 19.15 -0.59
CA ASP A 258 -8.42 19.19 -2.05
C ASP A 258 -9.36 18.13 -2.68
N VAL A 259 -10.57 18.01 -2.12
CA VAL A 259 -11.54 17.00 -2.57
C VAL A 259 -12.20 17.47 -3.86
N SER A 260 -11.75 16.90 -4.98
CA SER A 260 -12.33 17.13 -6.31
C SER A 260 -13.60 16.29 -6.53
N SER A 261 -14.45 16.69 -7.48
CA SER A 261 -15.62 15.90 -7.86
C SER A 261 -15.20 14.62 -8.59
N CYS A 262 -15.66 13.47 -8.11
CA CYS A 262 -15.35 12.16 -8.67
C CYS A 262 -16.66 11.42 -9.01
N THR A 263 -16.95 11.32 -10.30
CA THR A 263 -18.18 10.68 -10.83
C THR A 263 -17.83 9.81 -12.04
N GLY A 264 -18.75 8.91 -12.43
CA GLY A 264 -18.60 8.07 -13.62
C GLY A 264 -17.34 7.20 -13.54
N THR A 265 -16.42 7.35 -14.51
CA THR A 265 -15.21 6.53 -14.57
C THR A 265 -14.27 6.73 -13.38
N CYS A 266 -14.29 7.90 -12.74
CA CYS A 266 -13.49 8.13 -11.55
C CYS A 266 -13.90 7.19 -10.40
N VAL A 267 -15.21 6.99 -10.20
CA VAL A 267 -15.75 6.06 -9.20
C VAL A 267 -15.32 4.64 -9.55
N THR A 268 -15.47 4.22 -10.81
CA THR A 268 -15.11 2.85 -11.21
C THR A 268 -13.62 2.57 -11.05
N ASP A 269 -12.75 3.52 -11.38
CA ASP A 269 -11.31 3.37 -11.25
C ASP A 269 -10.87 3.30 -9.76
N GLU A 270 -11.48 4.14 -8.91
CA GLU A 270 -11.24 4.13 -7.46
C GLU A 270 -11.70 2.81 -6.81
N ILE A 271 -12.91 2.34 -7.13
CA ILE A 271 -13.39 1.05 -6.63
C ILE A 271 -12.52 -0.11 -7.12
N CYS A 272 -12.08 -0.06 -8.39
CA CYS A 272 -11.19 -1.08 -8.92
C CYS A 272 -9.85 -1.11 -8.17
N GLN A 273 -9.24 0.05 -7.85
CA GLN A 273 -8.01 0.08 -7.05
C GLN A 273 -8.23 -0.53 -5.67
N LEU A 274 -9.34 -0.22 -4.99
CA LEU A 274 -9.68 -0.82 -3.69
C LEU A 274 -9.83 -2.35 -3.76
N ARG A 275 -10.18 -2.90 -4.92
CA ARG A 275 -10.33 -4.34 -5.16
C ARG A 275 -9.07 -4.99 -5.75
N ALA A 276 -7.94 -4.31 -5.76
CA ALA A 276 -6.73 -4.76 -6.43
C ALA A 276 -5.50 -4.76 -5.53
N ALA A 277 -5.38 -5.75 -4.62
CA ALA A 277 -4.14 -5.99 -3.87
C ALA A 277 -3.00 -6.61 -4.71
N GLN A 278 -3.30 -7.04 -5.93
CA GLN A 278 -2.33 -7.48 -6.94
C GLN A 278 -2.29 -6.49 -8.10
N SER A 279 -1.08 -6.01 -8.42
CA SER A 279 -0.84 -4.94 -9.40
C SER A 279 -1.24 -5.27 -10.84
N GLN A 280 -1.42 -6.55 -11.19
CA GLN A 280 -1.98 -6.95 -12.49
C GLN A 280 -3.41 -6.44 -12.69
N TYR A 281 -4.19 -6.45 -11.61
CA TYR A 281 -5.62 -6.17 -11.61
C TYR A 281 -5.93 -4.76 -11.14
N ASN A 282 -4.91 -3.93 -10.92
CA ASN A 282 -5.10 -2.54 -10.56
C ASN A 282 -5.62 -1.72 -11.75
N CYS A 283 -6.28 -0.61 -11.46
CA CYS A 283 -6.84 0.27 -12.49
C CYS A 283 -5.93 1.44 -12.84
N VAL A 284 -4.62 1.29 -12.61
CA VAL A 284 -3.64 2.28 -13.01
C VAL A 284 -3.40 2.16 -14.51
N THR A 285 -4.01 3.06 -15.27
CA THR A 285 -3.73 3.17 -16.71
C THR A 285 -2.32 3.70 -16.94
N VAL A 286 -1.41 2.81 -17.35
CA VAL A 286 -0.09 3.21 -17.85
C VAL A 286 -0.28 3.89 -19.20
N LYS A 287 -0.47 5.21 -19.18
CA LYS A 287 -0.42 6.01 -20.41
C LYS A 287 1.03 5.99 -20.91
N ALA A 288 1.31 5.20 -21.95
CA ALA A 288 2.57 5.26 -22.67
C ALA A 288 2.71 6.64 -23.33
N GLY A 289 3.49 7.52 -22.70
CA GLY A 289 3.72 8.86 -23.20
C GLY A 289 4.53 9.69 -22.22
N ILE A 290 5.68 10.18 -22.66
CA ILE A 290 6.33 11.28 -21.96
C ILE A 290 5.52 12.54 -22.29
N ASN A 291 4.57 12.90 -21.43
CA ASN A 291 3.72 14.08 -21.63
C ASN A 291 4.56 15.36 -21.45
N PHE A 292 5.16 15.80 -22.55
CA PHE A 292 5.83 17.10 -22.69
C PHE A 292 4.83 18.15 -23.19
N LYS A 293 3.90 18.58 -22.35
CA LYS A 293 3.20 19.85 -22.60
C LYS A 293 3.40 20.77 -21.40
N ARG A 294 4.12 21.86 -21.67
CA ARG A 294 4.07 23.09 -20.89
C ARG A 294 2.79 23.79 -21.35
N ASP A 295 1.78 23.84 -20.50
CA ASP A 295 0.60 24.69 -20.75
C ASP A 295 0.34 25.54 -19.50
N GLU A 296 0.45 26.85 -19.65
CA GLU A 296 0.35 27.86 -18.59
C GLU A 296 -1.10 28.24 -18.27
N SER A 297 -2.09 27.56 -18.88
CA SER A 297 -3.50 27.77 -18.54
C SER A 297 -4.33 26.56 -18.94
N GLN A 298 -4.48 25.56 -18.06
CA GLN A 298 -5.64 24.66 -18.08
C GLN A 298 -5.76 23.88 -16.78
N THR A 299 -6.95 23.95 -16.21
CA THR A 299 -7.49 23.15 -15.10
C THR A 299 -7.11 21.68 -15.25
N PHE A 300 -6.38 21.18 -14.26
CA PHE A 300 -5.89 19.81 -14.14
C PHE A 300 -7.06 18.84 -14.01
N VAL A 301 -7.38 18.13 -15.10
CA VAL A 301 -8.32 17.01 -15.08
C VAL A 301 -7.57 15.80 -15.62
N ALA A 302 -7.48 14.76 -14.79
CA ALA A 302 -6.93 13.42 -15.05
C ALA A 302 -5.39 13.26 -15.01
N ASP A 303 -4.80 13.30 -13.81
CA ASP A 303 -3.46 12.75 -13.53
C ASP A 303 -3.20 12.42 -12.03
N GLU A 304 -4.24 12.27 -11.21
CA GLU A 304 -4.15 12.47 -9.75
C GLU A 304 -4.18 11.20 -8.88
N VAL A 305 -4.21 10.00 -9.49
CA VAL A 305 -4.36 8.76 -8.70
C VAL A 305 -3.06 8.39 -7.96
N HIS A 306 -1.86 8.69 -8.51
CA HIS A 306 -0.57 8.40 -7.85
C HIS A 306 0.54 9.45 -8.06
N ARG A 307 0.20 10.71 -8.39
CA ARG A 307 1.24 11.75 -8.50
C ARG A 307 1.71 12.23 -7.12
N ASP A 308 2.95 11.88 -6.80
CA ASP A 308 3.88 12.58 -5.91
C ASP A 308 3.41 12.83 -4.46
N SER A 309 2.75 11.86 -3.81
CA SER A 309 2.49 11.94 -2.36
C SER A 309 3.68 11.51 -1.49
N CYS A 310 4.47 10.53 -1.93
CA CYS A 310 5.82 10.31 -1.41
C CYS A 310 6.80 11.31 -2.03
N GLN A 311 7.82 11.73 -1.29
CA GLN A 311 8.98 12.38 -1.90
C GLN A 311 9.61 11.38 -2.90
N GLY A 312 9.13 11.40 -4.15
CA GLY A 312 9.65 10.59 -5.23
C GLY A 312 11.13 10.89 -5.42
N SER A 313 11.88 9.90 -5.88
CA SER A 313 13.32 10.06 -6.10
C SER A 313 13.59 11.29 -6.97
N PRO A 314 14.54 12.19 -6.61
CA PRO A 314 15.00 13.26 -7.48
C PRO A 314 15.47 12.72 -8.84
N ALA A 315 15.82 11.43 -8.93
CA ALA A 315 16.14 10.77 -10.19
C ALA A 315 14.98 10.82 -11.19
N LYS A 316 13.71 10.80 -10.76
CA LYS A 316 12.55 10.92 -11.67
C LYS A 316 12.44 12.31 -12.25
N SER A 317 12.63 13.36 -11.44
CA SER A 317 12.61 14.75 -11.91
C SER A 317 13.84 15.07 -12.77
N ILE A 318 15.01 14.52 -12.42
CA ILE A 318 16.25 14.60 -13.21
C ILE A 318 16.11 13.83 -14.52
N LEU A 319 15.59 12.60 -14.50
CA LEU A 319 15.35 11.81 -15.71
C LEU A 319 14.32 12.50 -16.59
N LYS A 320 13.24 13.03 -16.03
CA LYS A 320 12.28 13.88 -16.75
C LYS A 320 12.98 15.08 -17.39
N ALA A 321 13.87 15.77 -16.67
CA ALA A 321 14.64 16.90 -17.19
C ALA A 321 15.75 16.52 -18.19
N LEU A 322 16.25 15.28 -18.16
CA LEU A 322 17.18 14.74 -19.16
C LEU A 322 16.43 14.29 -20.42
N LEU A 323 15.25 13.71 -20.27
CA LEU A 323 14.39 13.26 -21.37
C LEU A 323 13.71 14.43 -22.12
N THR A 324 13.58 15.61 -21.51
CA THR A 324 13.18 16.84 -22.23
C THR A 324 14.27 17.34 -23.18
N LYS A 325 15.52 16.87 -23.06
CA LYS A 325 16.57 17.20 -24.02
C LYS A 325 16.34 16.42 -25.31
N LYS A 326 16.18 17.16 -26.40
CA LYS A 326 15.85 16.65 -27.74
C LYS A 326 16.76 15.49 -28.16
N ASP A 327 18.06 15.62 -27.91
CA ASP A 327 19.06 14.62 -28.30
C ASP A 327 18.90 13.28 -27.56
N VAL A 328 18.51 13.32 -26.28
CA VAL A 328 18.30 12.12 -25.46
C VAL A 328 17.00 11.42 -25.87
N LYS A 329 15.95 12.19 -26.15
CA LYS A 329 14.68 11.68 -26.64
C LYS A 329 14.83 10.96 -27.98
N GLU A 330 15.54 11.57 -28.94
CA GLU A 330 15.79 10.99 -30.26
C GLU A 330 16.60 9.68 -30.18
N GLU A 331 17.59 9.60 -29.29
CA GLU A 331 18.38 8.37 -29.09
C GLU A 331 17.56 7.24 -28.46
N ILE A 332 16.66 7.54 -27.52
CA ILE A 332 15.77 6.55 -26.90
C ILE A 332 14.72 6.04 -27.89
N GLU A 333 14.11 6.92 -28.68
CA GLU A 333 13.17 6.53 -29.75
C GLU A 333 13.86 5.62 -30.78
N LYS A 334 15.09 5.96 -31.17
CA LYS A 334 15.91 5.16 -32.08
C LYS A 334 16.18 3.76 -31.51
N ARG A 335 16.63 3.65 -30.25
CA ARG A 335 16.90 2.36 -29.59
C ARG A 335 15.65 1.53 -29.36
N THR A 336 14.53 2.16 -28.99
CA THR A 336 13.24 1.49 -28.83
C THR A 336 12.75 0.90 -30.16
N SER A 337 12.91 1.63 -31.26
CA SER A 337 12.57 1.13 -32.60
C SER A 337 13.45 -0.05 -33.02
N MET A 338 14.74 -0.05 -32.65
CA MET A 338 15.66 -1.16 -32.94
C MET A 338 15.30 -2.41 -32.13
N LEU A 339 14.91 -2.25 -30.87
CA LEU A 339 14.46 -3.35 -30.01
C LEU A 339 13.13 -3.95 -30.50
N ALA A 340 12.18 -3.11 -30.93
CA ALA A 340 10.93 -3.57 -31.53
C ALA A 340 11.17 -4.37 -32.82
N LYS A 341 12.09 -3.93 -33.68
CA LYS A 341 12.49 -4.65 -34.90
C LYS A 341 13.19 -5.98 -34.62
N ARG A 342 13.95 -6.08 -33.52
CA ARG A 342 14.61 -7.32 -33.09
C ARG A 342 13.66 -8.36 -32.50
N LYS A 343 12.50 -7.96 -31.98
CA LYS A 343 11.45 -8.88 -31.51
C LYS A 343 10.52 -9.36 -32.63
N ALA A 344 10.54 -8.71 -33.78
CA ALA A 344 9.70 -9.04 -34.94
C ALA A 344 10.39 -9.98 -35.95
N ASN A 345 11.68 -10.27 -35.75
CA ASN A 345 12.46 -11.30 -36.45
C ASN A 345 12.82 -12.40 -35.44
#